data_AF-A0A3A1R9L8-F1
#
_entry.id   AF-A0A3A1R9L8-F1
#
_cell.length_a   1.000
_cell.length_b   1.000
_cell.length_c   1.000
_cell.angle_alpha   90.00
_cell.angle_beta   90.00
_cell.angle_gamma   90.00
#
_symmetry.space_group_name_H-M   'P 1'
#
loop_
_entity.id
_entity.type
_entity.pdbx_description
1 polymer ?
#
loop_
_entity_poly.entity_id
_entity_poly.type
_entity_poly.pdbx_seq_one_letter_code
_entity_poly.pdbx_strand_id
1 'polypeptide(L)' 'MSGLPKLMMIAGAVLLVLGFLMAFTKLGRLPGDIIIKKENSTFYFPVMTSIIASVVLSLIFYIIGRFR' A
#
# COMPACT_ATOMS: atom_id res chain seq x y z
N MET A 1 26.69 5.53 9.29
CA MET A 1 27.13 5.82 7.90
C MET A 1 25.97 6.49 7.19
N SER A 2 26.23 7.71 6.69
CA SER A 2 25.39 8.59 5.84
C SER A 2 23.86 8.53 6.02
N GLY A 3 23.24 9.64 6.44
CA GLY A 3 21.78 9.77 6.44
C GLY A 3 21.17 9.77 5.04
N LEU A 4 21.97 10.10 4.02
CA LEU A 4 21.53 10.31 2.64
C LEU A 4 20.96 9.04 1.97
N PRO A 5 21.61 7.85 2.01
CA PRO A 5 21.04 6.62 1.44
C PRO A 5 19.73 6.22 2.13
N LYS A 6 19.64 6.37 3.45
CA LYS A 6 18.43 6.05 4.21
C LYS A 6 17.26 6.96 3.81
N LEU A 7 17.54 8.25 3.64
CA LEU A 7 16.55 9.25 3.22
C LEU A 7 16.07 9.00 1.78
N MET A 8 16.97 8.60 0.87
CA MET A 8 16.60 8.20 -0.49
C MET A 8 15.75 6.92 -0.54
N MET A 9 16.06 5.92 0.29
CA MET A 9 15.24 4.70 0.40
C MET A 9 13.83 5.00 0.92
N ILE A 10 13.71 5.86 1.94
CA ILE A 10 12.41 6.27 2.49
C ILE A 10 11.61 7.07 1.44
N ALA A 11 12.24 8.02 0.75
CA ALA A 11 11.58 8.80 -0.30
C ALA A 11 11.09 7.92 -1.46
N GLY A 12 11.89 6.94 -1.88
CA GLY A 12 11.50 5.95 -2.90
C GLY A 12 10.32 5.08 -2.46
N ALA A 13 10.30 4.64 -1.20
CA ALA A 13 9.18 3.88 -0.65
C ALA A 13 7.88 4.70 -0.61
N VAL A 14 7.96 5.97 -0.19
CA VAL A 14 6.81 6.89 -0.18
C VAL A 14 6.27 7.11 -1.60
N LEU A 15 7.15 7.33 -2.57
CA LEU A 15 6.77 7.49 -3.98
C LEU A 15 6.12 6.22 -4.56
N LEU A 16 6.61 5.02 -4.20
CA LEU A 16 5.99 3.76 -4.60
C LEU A 16 4.58 3.62 -4.04
N VAL A 17 4.38 3.94 -2.75
CA VAL A 17 3.05 3.89 -2.12
C VAL A 17 2.10 4.91 -2.75
N LEU A 18 2.57 6.13 -3.01
CA LEU A 18 1.77 7.17 -3.69
C LEU A 18 1.42 6.79 -5.13
N GLY A 19 2.40 6.29 -5.90
CA GLY A 19 2.16 5.82 -7.27
C GLY A 19 1.20 4.63 -7.32
N PHE A 20 1.32 3.72 -6.34
CA PHE A 20 0.39 2.61 -6.16
C PHE A 20 -1.02 3.12 -5.88
N LEU A 21 -1.21 3.97 -4.87
CA LEU A 21 -2.51 4.59 -4.56
C LEU A 21 -3.09 5.33 -5.78
N MET A 22 -2.26 6.04 -6.55
CA MET A 22 -2.71 6.81 -7.72
C MET A 22 -3.12 5.92 -8.90
N ALA A 23 -2.40 4.82 -9.14
CA ALA A 23 -2.74 3.82 -10.15
C ALA A 23 -4.07 3.13 -9.83
N PHE A 24 -4.33 2.87 -8.56
CA PHE A 24 -5.51 2.17 -8.10
C PHE A 24 -6.75 3.06 -7.91
N THR A 25 -6.55 4.37 -7.71
CA THR A 25 -7.65 5.34 -7.63
C THR A 25 -8.21 5.76 -8.99
N LYS A 26 -7.45 5.62 -10.09
CA LYS A 26 -7.87 6.12 -11.42
C LYS A 26 -8.85 5.24 -12.21
N LEU A 27 -9.19 4.03 -11.74
CA LEU A 27 -10.07 3.10 -12.49
C LEU A 27 -11.32 2.64 -11.73
N GLY A 28 -11.56 3.14 -10.51
CA GLY A 28 -12.81 2.90 -9.77
C GLY A 28 -13.11 1.44 -9.42
N ARG A 29 -12.19 0.52 -9.72
CA ARG A 29 -12.27 -0.92 -9.42
C ARG A 29 -10.86 -1.45 -9.24
N LEU A 30 -10.45 -1.71 -8.01
CA LEU A 30 -9.35 -2.65 -7.78
C LEU A 30 -9.81 -4.03 -8.26
N PRO A 31 -9.15 -4.67 -9.26
CA PRO A 31 -9.36 -6.08 -9.50
C PRO A 31 -8.89 -6.85 -8.25
N GLY A 32 -9.84 -7.33 -7.45
CA GLY A 32 -9.59 -8.01 -6.16
C GLY A 32 -10.34 -7.40 -4.97
N ASP A 33 -10.89 -6.19 -5.09
CA ASP A 33 -11.80 -5.65 -4.08
C ASP A 33 -13.20 -6.24 -4.30
N ILE A 34 -13.72 -6.90 -3.27
CA ILE A 34 -15.02 -7.57 -3.36
C ILE A 34 -16.10 -6.49 -3.26
N ILE A 35 -16.69 -6.17 -4.41
CA ILE A 35 -17.78 -5.20 -4.50
C ILE A 35 -19.08 -5.97 -4.74
N ILE A 36 -19.87 -6.12 -3.69
CA ILE A 36 -21.20 -6.69 -3.79
C ILE A 36 -22.17 -5.53 -3.92
N LYS A 37 -22.63 -5.25 -5.15
CA LYS A 37 -23.70 -4.30 -5.42
C LYS A 37 -25.05 -5.04 -5.43
N LYS A 38 -25.93 -4.67 -4.51
CA LYS A 38 -27.34 -5.06 -4.45
C LYS A 38 -28.20 -3.81 -4.65
N GLU A 39 -29.45 -3.95 -5.09
CA GLU A 39 -30.36 -2.85 -5.50
C GLU A 39 -30.37 -1.60 -4.59
N ASN A 40 -30.17 -1.74 -3.27
CA ASN A 40 -30.11 -0.63 -2.31
C ASN A 40 -28.85 -0.62 -1.43
N SER A 41 -27.84 -1.46 -1.69
CA SER A 41 -26.67 -1.56 -0.82
C SER A 41 -25.41 -1.96 -1.58
N THR A 42 -24.33 -1.21 -1.37
CA THR A 42 -23.00 -1.52 -1.92
C THR A 42 -22.08 -1.91 -0.77
N PHE A 43 -21.64 -3.16 -0.74
CA PHE A 43 -20.61 -3.63 0.20
C PHE A 43 -19.25 -3.61 -0.51
N TYR A 44 -18.29 -2.86 0.04
CA TYR A 44 -16.95 -2.71 -0.50
C TYR A 44 -15.95 -3.34 0.47
N PHE A 45 -15.23 -4.37 0.03
CA PHE A 45 -14.22 -5.04 0.85
C PHE A 45 -12.84 -4.96 0.18
N PRO A 46 -11.95 -4.07 0.67
CA PRO A 46 -10.68 -3.76 0.02
C PRO A 46 -9.56 -4.76 0.34
N VAL A 47 -9.74 -6.03 -0.04
CA VAL A 47 -8.81 -7.13 0.27
C VAL A 47 -7.39 -6.83 -0.20
N MET A 48 -7.26 -6.39 -1.45
CA MET A 48 -5.95 -6.15 -2.05
C MET A 48 -5.22 -4.99 -1.38
N THR A 49 -5.95 -3.95 -1.00
CA THR A 49 -5.39 -2.82 -0.26
C THR A 49 -4.85 -3.26 1.10
N SER A 50 -5.60 -4.09 1.83
CA SER A 50 -5.19 -4.59 3.15
C SER A 50 -3.93 -5.47 3.10
N ILE A 51 -3.84 -6.35 2.09
CA ILE A 51 -2.66 -7.21 1.90
C ILE A 51 -1.42 -6.37 1.65
N ILE A 52 -1.53 -5.37 0.77
CA ILE A 52 -0.39 -4.55 0.37
C ILE A 52 0.07 -3.66 1.52
N ALA A 53 -0.87 -3.06 2.25
CA ALA A 53 -0.56 -2.33 3.48
C ALA A 53 0.18 -3.23 4.50
N SER A 54 -0.28 -4.49 4.67
CA SER A 54 0.35 -5.46 5.59
C SER A 54 1.78 -5.81 5.17
N VAL A 55 2.02 -6.09 3.88
CA VAL A 55 3.35 -6.39 3.35
C VAL A 55 4.29 -5.20 3.51
N VAL A 56 3.82 -3.99 3.22
CA VAL A 56 4.61 -2.75 3.37
C VAL A 56 4.98 -2.52 4.83
N LEU A 57 4.01 -2.60 5.76
CA LEU A 57 4.29 -2.46 7.21
C LEU A 57 5.26 -3.53 7.69
N SER A 58 5.10 -4.78 7.24
CA SER A 58 5.98 -5.89 7.60
C SER A 58 7.40 -5.64 7.11
N LEU A 59 7.58 -5.14 5.88
CA LEU A 59 8.89 -4.79 5.32
C LEU A 59 9.54 -3.64 6.11
N ILE A 60 8.75 -2.63 6.49
CA ILE A 60 9.22 -1.51 7.32
C ILE A 60 9.70 -2.03 8.68
N PHE A 61 8.91 -2.84 9.38
CA PHE A 61 9.30 -3.42 10.66
C PHE A 61 10.50 -4.35 10.54
N TYR A 62 10.58 -5.14 9.47
CA TYR A 62 11.72 -6.00 9.20
C TYR A 62 13.02 -5.22 9.03
N ILE A 63 12.97 -4.12 8.26
CA ILE A 63 14.13 -3.25 8.04
C ILE A 63 14.51 -2.55 9.35
N ILE A 64 13.55 -1.96 10.07
CA ILE A 64 13.81 -1.30 11.37
C ILE A 64 14.40 -2.28 12.38
N GLY A 65 13.84 -3.49 12.47
CA GLY A 65 14.31 -4.54 13.39
C GLY A 65 15.69 -5.09 13.04
N ARG A 66 16.06 -5.12 11.75
CA ARG A 66 17.39 -5.55 11.29
C ARG A 66 18.47 -4.46 11.44
N PHE A 67 18.10 -3.20 11.58
CA PHE A 67 19.03 -2.08 11.82
C PHE A 67 19.30 -1.82 13.32
N ARG A 68 18.85 -2.71 14.21
CA ARG A 68 19.15 -2.72 15.63
C ARG A 68 20.14 -3.84 15.94
#